data_AF-A0A0N4URX2-F1
#
_entry.id   AF-A0A0N4URX2-F1
#
_cell.length_a   1.000
_cell.length_b   1.000
_cell.length_c   1.000
_cell.angle_alpha   90.00
_cell.angle_beta   90.00
_cell.angle_gamma   90.00
#
_symmetry.space_group_name_H-M   'P 1'
#
loop_
_entity.id
_entity.type
_entity.pdbx_description
1 polymer ?
#
loop_
_entity_poly.entity_id
_entity_poly.type
_entity_poly.pdbx_seq_one_letter_code
_entity_poly.pdbx_strand_id
1 'polypeptide(L)'
;MSLMALMINFWKTARNIKDISDVMVPDISLIEVMQLLSDGNVNSTVIINDVEKLIIERQKNHLRGYWRRVKDDSSIPSNYDFHAYGSYSQMVNWMKTLAKRYSFVQLISIGKTHENRSIIGLEVP
;
A
#
# COMPACT_ATOMS: atom_id res chain seq x y z
N MET A 1 15.46 25.91 7.29
CA MET A 1 15.71 24.45 7.19
C MET A 1 15.47 23.96 5.76
N SER A 2 16.18 22.92 5.32
CA SER A 2 15.80 22.14 4.13
C SER A 2 14.67 21.17 4.51
N LEU A 3 13.66 20.99 3.65
CA LEU A 3 12.55 20.04 3.85
C LEU A 3 13.04 18.61 4.14
N MET A 4 14.22 18.23 3.62
CA MET A 4 14.81 16.92 3.88
C MET A 4 15.19 16.70 5.35
N ALA A 5 15.45 17.75 6.12
CA ALA A 5 15.73 17.63 7.56
C ALA A 5 14.48 17.25 8.36
N LEU A 6 13.29 17.64 7.90
CA LEU A 6 12.03 17.31 8.57
C LEU A 6 11.57 15.87 8.31
N MET A 7 12.10 15.23 7.25
CA MET A 7 11.76 13.87 6.82
C MET A 7 10.24 13.64 6.64
N ILE A 8 9.50 14.70 6.27
CA ILE A 8 8.05 14.61 6.04
C ILE A 8 7.75 13.90 4.72
N ASN A 9 6.60 13.24 4.66
CA ASN A 9 6.13 12.54 3.46
C ASN A 9 4.74 13.07 3.05
N PHE A 10 4.67 13.66 1.86
CA PHE A 10 3.40 14.12 1.29
C PHE A 10 2.65 12.92 0.68
N TRP A 11 1.58 12.50 1.36
CA TRP A 11 0.67 11.48 0.84
C TRP A 11 -0.26 12.06 -0.24
N LYS A 12 -0.58 13.34 -0.12
CA LYS A 12 -1.30 14.11 -1.12
C LYS A 12 -0.73 15.53 -1.17
N THR A 13 -0.42 16.01 -2.37
CA THR A 13 0.03 17.40 -2.58
C THR A 13 -1.10 18.23 -3.16
N ALA A 14 -1.42 19.35 -2.51
CA ALA A 14 -2.36 20.33 -3.03
C ALA A 14 -1.90 20.86 -4.40
N ARG A 15 -2.82 20.91 -5.36
CA ARG A 15 -2.54 21.46 -6.71
C ARG A 15 -3.06 22.87 -6.90
N ASN A 16 -3.98 23.31 -6.04
CA ASN A 16 -4.66 24.59 -6.11
C ASN A 16 -4.76 25.20 -4.71
N ILE A 17 -5.00 26.52 -4.63
CA ILE A 17 -5.10 27.28 -3.36
C ILE A 17 -6.18 26.72 -2.41
N LYS A 18 -7.25 26.12 -2.95
CA LYS A 18 -8.36 25.54 -2.16
C LYS A 18 -8.21 24.05 -1.87
N ASP A 19 -7.13 23.43 -2.34
CA ASP A 19 -6.90 22.00 -2.17
C ASP A 19 -6.18 21.72 -0.84
N ILE A 20 -6.30 20.48 -0.37
CA ILE A 20 -5.74 20.02 0.91
C ILE A 20 -4.53 19.13 0.62
N SER A 21 -3.45 19.35 1.36
CA SER A 21 -2.29 18.46 1.38
C SER A 21 -2.34 17.54 2.59
N ASP A 22 -2.14 16.25 2.37
CA ASP A 22 -2.02 15.25 3.43
C ASP A 22 -0.54 14.95 3.64
N VAL A 23 -0.05 15.15 4.86
CA VAL A 23 1.37 15.04 5.19
C VAL A 23 1.54 14.11 6.39
N MET A 24 2.35 13.07 6.23
CA MET A 24 2.83 12.26 7.33
C MET A 24 4.08 12.92 7.91
N VAL A 25 4.01 13.23 9.20
CA VAL A 25 5.08 13.89 9.94
C VAL A 25 5.66 12.88 10.93
N PRO A 26 6.98 12.60 10.87
CA PRO A 26 7.65 11.82 11.90
C PRO A 26 7.55 12.48 13.28
N ASP A 27 7.42 11.68 14.34
CA ASP A 27 7.30 12.20 15.71
C ASP A 27 8.44 13.15 16.09
N ILE A 28 9.66 12.86 15.62
CA ILE A 28 10.87 13.67 15.89
C ILE A 28 10.77 15.10 15.36
N SER A 29 10.03 15.33 14.27
CA SER A 29 9.87 16.64 13.62
C SER A 29 8.50 17.26 13.85
N LEU A 30 7.61 16.62 14.63
CA LEU A 30 6.23 17.07 14.83
C LEU A 30 6.16 18.49 15.39
N ILE A 31 6.95 18.81 16.43
CA ILE A 31 6.94 20.13 17.07
C ILE A 31 7.38 21.21 16.08
N GLU A 32 8.45 20.97 15.33
CA GLU A 32 8.98 21.92 14.35
C GLU A 32 7.98 22.15 13.21
N VAL A 33 7.33 21.09 12.70
CA VAL A 33 6.31 21.22 11.66
C VAL A 33 5.09 21.99 12.17
N MET A 34 4.61 21.70 13.38
CA MET A 34 3.47 22.42 13.96
C MET A 34 3.77 23.90 14.18
N GLN A 35 5.00 24.24 14.57
CA GLN A 35 5.46 25.64 14.66
C GLN A 35 5.46 26.31 13.30
N LEU A 36 6.03 25.66 12.26
CA LEU A 36 6.03 26.20 10.89
C LEU A 36 4.63 26.44 10.34
N LEU A 37 3.68 25.54 10.63
CA LEU A 37 2.28 25.70 10.22
C LEU A 37 1.60 26.86 10.97
N SER A 38 1.87 26.99 12.26
CA SER A 38 1.35 28.10 13.09
C SER A 38 1.90 29.45 12.62
N ASP A 39 3.22 29.54 12.41
CA ASP A 39 3.89 30.76 11.94
C ASP A 39 3.44 31.15 10.54
N GLY A 40 3.13 30.17 9.70
CA GLY A 40 2.58 30.35 8.35
C GLY A 40 1.07 30.62 8.30
N ASN A 41 0.38 30.65 9.45
CA ASN A 41 -1.09 30.75 9.54
C ASN A 41 -1.81 29.70 8.67
N VAL A 42 -1.26 28.48 8.62
CA VAL A 42 -1.80 27.34 7.87
C VAL A 42 -2.69 26.52 8.78
N ASN A 43 -3.97 26.40 8.42
CA ASN A 43 -4.89 25.52 9.14
C ASN A 43 -4.48 24.05 8.95
N SER A 44 -4.41 23.29 10.04
CA SER A 44 -4.03 21.88 10.03
C SER A 44 -4.91 21.05 10.95
N THR A 45 -5.17 19.81 10.54
CA THR A 45 -5.97 18.84 11.30
C THR A 45 -5.28 17.49 11.25
N VAL A 46 -5.21 16.81 12.40
CA VAL A 46 -4.66 15.45 12.47
C VAL A 46 -5.72 14.45 12.01
N ILE A 47 -5.48 13.81 10.85
CA ILE A 47 -6.39 12.80 10.27
C ILE A 47 -6.09 11.41 10.84
N ILE A 48 -4.81 11.08 11.03
CA ILE A 48 -4.34 9.81 11.58
C ILE A 48 -3.39 10.14 12.73
N ASN A 49 -3.78 9.76 13.94
CA ASN A 49 -3.00 10.03 15.14
C ASN A 49 -1.71 9.22 15.21
N ASP A 50 -1.75 7.97 14.75
CA ASP A 50 -0.65 7.03 14.85
C ASP A 50 -0.65 6.11 13.61
N VAL A 51 0.33 6.33 12.74
CA VAL A 51 0.52 5.57 11.51
C VAL A 51 1.02 4.15 11.79
N GLU A 52 1.88 3.97 12.81
CA GLU A 52 2.39 2.65 13.18
C GLU A 52 1.26 1.75 13.68
N LYS A 53 0.43 2.27 14.60
CA LYS A 53 -0.74 1.55 15.10
C LYS A 53 -1.68 1.16 13.97
N LEU A 54 -1.94 2.06 13.02
CA LEU A 54 -2.78 1.75 11.86
C LEU A 54 -2.20 0.61 11.01
N ILE A 55 -0.88 0.59 10.80
CA ILE A 55 -0.19 -0.49 10.06
C ILE A 55 -0.31 -1.81 10.82
N ILE A 56 -0.03 -1.82 12.13
CA ILE A 56 -0.09 -3.00 12.98
C ILE A 56 -1.51 -3.58 13.04
N GLU A 57 -2.52 -2.72 13.21
CA GLU A 57 -3.92 -3.14 13.27
C GLU A 57 -4.37 -3.77 11.95
N ARG A 58 -4.01 -3.17 10.81
CA ARG A 58 -4.29 -3.77 9.49
C ARG A 58 -3.63 -5.14 9.38
N GLN A 59 -2.32 -5.23 9.61
CA GLN A 59 -1.59 -6.50 9.54
C GLN A 59 -2.16 -7.60 10.46
N LYS A 60 -2.50 -7.26 11.72
CA LYS A 60 -3.07 -8.22 12.70
C LYS A 60 -4.47 -8.68 12.32
N ASN A 61 -5.34 -7.76 11.88
CA ASN A 61 -6.71 -8.08 11.51
C ASN A 61 -6.77 -9.04 10.32
N HIS A 62 -5.82 -8.93 9.39
CA HIS A 62 -5.70 -9.85 8.26
C HIS A 62 -5.29 -11.28 8.67
N LEU A 63 -4.61 -11.47 9.81
CA LEU A 63 -4.16 -12.79 10.25
C LEU A 63 -5.23 -13.60 11.00
N ARG A 64 -6.24 -12.97 11.60
CA ARG A 64 -7.07 -13.64 12.62
C ARG A 64 -8.36 -14.32 12.11
N GLY A 65 -8.91 -13.90 10.97
CA GLY A 65 -10.28 -14.30 10.58
C GLY A 65 -10.42 -15.08 9.28
N TYR A 66 -9.76 -14.64 8.21
CA TYR A 66 -10.14 -15.04 6.86
C TYR A 66 -9.39 -16.29 6.34
N TRP A 67 -8.15 -16.51 6.77
CA TRP A 67 -7.34 -17.69 6.41
C TRP A 67 -8.03 -19.04 6.66
N ARG A 68 -8.97 -19.10 7.63
CA ARG A 68 -9.76 -20.32 7.89
C ARG A 68 -10.82 -20.58 6.83
N ARG A 69 -11.46 -19.55 6.27
CA ARG A 69 -12.56 -19.70 5.30
C ARG A 69 -12.05 -20.01 3.88
N VAL A 70 -10.91 -19.46 3.48
CA VAL A 70 -10.35 -19.65 2.13
C VAL A 70 -9.91 -21.09 1.88
N LYS A 71 -9.48 -21.81 2.93
CA LYS A 71 -9.04 -23.21 2.79
C LYS A 71 -10.15 -24.17 2.36
N ASP A 72 -11.42 -23.80 2.55
CA ASP A 72 -12.57 -24.66 2.27
C ASP A 72 -13.06 -24.51 0.81
N ASP A 73 -12.68 -23.45 0.11
CA ASP A 73 -13.13 -23.20 -1.27
C ASP A 73 -12.15 -23.75 -2.31
N SER A 74 -12.38 -25.01 -2.69
CA SER A 74 -11.63 -25.69 -3.75
C SER A 74 -11.71 -25.02 -5.13
N SER A 75 -12.61 -24.04 -5.32
CA SER A 75 -12.75 -23.31 -6.58
C SER A 75 -11.71 -22.21 -6.75
N ILE A 76 -11.02 -21.75 -5.69
CA ILE A 76 -10.07 -20.64 -5.79
C ILE A 76 -8.70 -21.16 -6.28
N PRO A 77 -8.18 -20.69 -7.44
CA PRO A 77 -6.87 -21.08 -7.93
C PRO A 77 -5.80 -20.57 -6.97
N SER A 78 -5.30 -21.47 -6.11
CA SER A 78 -4.46 -21.20 -4.92
C SER A 78 -5.20 -20.40 -3.85
N ASN A 79 -5.01 -20.73 -2.57
CA ASN A 79 -5.65 -20.11 -1.39
C ASN A 79 -5.29 -18.62 -1.22
N TYR A 80 -5.51 -17.80 -2.24
CA TYR A 80 -5.23 -16.38 -2.27
C TYR A 80 -6.41 -15.63 -1.67
N ASP A 81 -6.13 -14.89 -0.62
CA ASP A 81 -7.11 -14.06 0.07
C ASP A 81 -7.18 -12.68 -0.62
N PHE A 82 -8.24 -12.44 -1.39
CA PHE A 82 -8.49 -11.15 -2.05
C PHE A 82 -8.93 -10.04 -1.07
N HIS A 83 -9.24 -10.38 0.17
CA HIS A 83 -9.59 -9.42 1.23
C HIS A 83 -8.39 -9.03 2.10
N ALA A 84 -7.22 -9.60 1.82
CA ALA A 84 -5.97 -9.24 2.47
C ALA A 84 -4.94 -8.75 1.44
N TYR A 85 -4.01 -7.92 1.92
CA TYR A 85 -2.82 -7.60 1.15
C TYR A 85 -1.93 -8.84 1.05
N GLY A 86 -1.71 -9.33 -0.17
CA GLY A 86 -0.77 -10.41 -0.45
C GLY A 86 0.66 -9.89 -0.59
N SER A 87 1.65 -10.70 -0.18
CA SER A 87 3.03 -10.46 -0.57
C SER A 87 3.19 -10.58 -2.09
N TYR A 88 4.23 -9.95 -2.65
CA TYR A 88 4.55 -10.09 -4.08
C TYR A 88 4.65 -11.56 -4.52
N SER A 89 5.27 -12.42 -3.69
CA SER A 89 5.38 -13.85 -3.97
C SER A 89 4.02 -14.56 -4.04
N GLN A 90 3.09 -14.24 -3.14
CA GLN A 90 1.74 -14.79 -3.14
C GLN A 90 0.96 -14.34 -4.37
N MET A 91 1.05 -13.06 -4.74
CA MET A 91 0.41 -12.53 -5.95
C MET A 91 0.93 -13.23 -7.22
N VAL A 92 2.25 -13.39 -7.35
CA VAL A 92 2.85 -14.08 -8.50
C VAL A 92 2.45 -15.55 -8.56
N ASN A 93 2.44 -16.24 -7.42
CA ASN A 93 2.01 -17.65 -7.36
C ASN A 93 0.53 -17.81 -7.72
N TRP A 94 -0.32 -16.89 -7.28
CA TRP A 94 -1.72 -16.85 -7.67
C TRP A 94 -1.87 -16.65 -9.19
N MET A 95 -1.18 -15.67 -9.78
CA MET A 95 -1.20 -15.43 -11.23
C MET A 95 -0.75 -16.66 -12.04
N LYS A 96 0.34 -17.32 -11.62
CA LYS A 96 0.82 -18.57 -12.24
C LYS A 96 -0.21 -19.69 -12.14
N THR A 97 -0.88 -19.81 -11.00
CA THR A 97 -1.92 -20.83 -10.79
C THR A 97 -3.14 -20.56 -11.66
N LEU A 98 -3.53 -19.29 -11.80
CA LEU A 98 -4.63 -18.87 -12.66
C LEU A 98 -4.36 -19.20 -14.13
N ALA A 99 -3.20 -18.80 -14.66
CA ALA A 99 -2.79 -19.09 -16.04
C ALA A 99 -2.65 -20.60 -16.31
N LYS A 100 -2.25 -21.39 -15.30
CA LYS A 100 -2.22 -22.86 -15.42
C LYS A 100 -3.62 -23.48 -15.47
N ARG A 101 -4.60 -22.87 -14.78
CA ARG A 101 -5.97 -23.41 -14.67
C ARG A 101 -6.84 -23.07 -15.87
N TYR A 102 -6.69 -21.87 -16.43
CA TYR A 102 -7.52 -21.37 -17.51
C TYR A 102 -6.69 -21.12 -18.76
N SER A 103 -6.95 -21.90 -19.82
CA SER A 103 -6.18 -21.84 -21.07
C SER A 103 -6.28 -20.52 -21.82
N PHE A 104 -7.31 -19.72 -21.55
CA PHE A 104 -7.48 -18.37 -22.10
C PHE A 104 -6.68 -17.32 -21.33
N VAL A 105 -6.09 -17.64 -20.17
CA VAL A 105 -5.31 -16.70 -19.37
C VAL A 105 -3.83 -16.93 -19.66
N GLN A 106 -3.13 -15.89 -20.13
CA GLN A 106 -1.69 -15.95 -20.40
C GLN A 106 -0.90 -15.18 -19.35
N LEU A 107 0.20 -15.76 -18.88
CA LEU A 107 1.15 -15.09 -18.00
C LEU A 107 2.21 -14.40 -18.85
N ILE A 108 2.28 -13.06 -18.78
CA ILE A 108 3.24 -12.27 -19.56
C ILE A 108 4.28 -11.61 -18.65
N SER A 109 5.48 -11.37 -19.19
CA SER A 109 6.49 -10.53 -18.55
C SER A 109 6.84 -9.37 -19.45
N ILE A 110 6.54 -8.14 -19.00
CA ILE A 110 6.67 -6.92 -19.80
C ILE A 110 7.99 -6.18 -19.59
N GLY A 111 8.86 -6.71 -18.72
CA GLY A 111 10.14 -6.11 -18.41
C GLY A 111 10.68 -6.52 -17.05
N LYS A 112 11.68 -5.76 -16.59
CA LYS A 112 12.36 -5.96 -15.31
C LYS A 112 12.31 -4.68 -14.48
N THR A 113 12.16 -4.83 -13.17
CA THR A 113 12.35 -3.72 -12.22
C THR A 113 13.83 -3.33 -12.15
N HIS A 114 14.12 -2.19 -11.51
CA HIS A 114 15.50 -1.80 -11.19
C HIS A 114 16.27 -2.89 -10.40
N GLU A 115 15.61 -3.59 -9.48
CA GLU A 115 16.18 -4.72 -8.73
C GLU A 115 16.12 -6.07 -9.49
N ASN A 116 15.99 -6.04 -10.81
CA ASN A 116 15.96 -7.21 -11.71
C ASN A 116 14.83 -8.24 -11.44
N ARG A 117 13.72 -7.84 -10.82
CA ARG A 117 12.51 -8.68 -10.68
C ARG A 117 11.65 -8.60 -11.95
N SER A 118 11.01 -9.69 -12.34
CA SER A 118 10.08 -9.68 -13.48
C SER A 118 8.85 -8.84 -13.18
N ILE A 119 8.51 -7.92 -14.08
CA ILE A 119 7.20 -7.28 -14.09
C ILE A 119 6.26 -8.24 -14.78
N ILE A 120 5.41 -8.90 -13.99
CA ILE A 120 4.52 -9.97 -14.43
C ILE A 120 3.10 -9.41 -14.54
N GLY A 121 2.43 -9.72 -15.64
CA GLY A 121 1.02 -9.42 -15.87
C GLY A 121 0.25 -10.67 -16.29
N LEU A 122 -1.07 -10.52 -16.33
CA LEU A 122 -1.99 -11.48 -16.91
C LEU A 122 -2.64 -10.85 -18.14
N GLU A 123 -2.67 -11.59 -19.24
CA GLU A 123 -3.39 -11.23 -20.46
C GLU A 123 -4.60 -12.15 -20.60
N VAL A 124 -5.76 -11.56 -20.86
CA VAL A 124 -7.04 -12.25 -21.10
C VAL A 124 -7.58 -11.70 -22.42
N PRO A 125 -7.75 -12.54 -23.45
CA PRO A 125 -8.26 -12.13 -24.76
C PRO A 125 -9.75 -11.76 -24.70
#